data_AF-A0A158M5P9-F1
#
_entry.id   AF-A0A158M5P9-F1
#
_cell.length_a   1.000
_cell.length_b   1.000
_cell.length_c   1.000
_cell.angle_alpha   90.00
_cell.angle_beta   90.00
_cell.angle_gamma   90.00
#
_symmetry.space_group_name_H-M   'P 1'
#
loop_
_entity.id
_entity.type
_entity.pdbx_description
1 polymer ?
#
loop_
_entity_poly.entity_id
_entity_poly.type
_entity_poly.pdbx_seq_one_letter_code
_entity_poly.pdbx_strand_id
1 'polypeptide(L)'
;MSQDENDRPRKTLTIKAKPAAPESESSEPNRRKRSGARARQAAQIERASHVQSRGNEQPVQRPDADAGYAERPLQRRRSQGYASAERGTHSRGDDTAGENRRRSGMGVVRDETPRQGAPAPDWDDVFAGQQDEPEHDGQDGHAIDTPQAYRQRRHQGRQAETFRCYAPCPQGLEDALTAEMQALGFDDAHAGRAGCAFTSDWSGVQRANLYSRLATRILVQVGQGDLNHEDELLDLAYSVPWERWFGPEDTLRVDTSAIKSPVHSLQYCNLRVKDGICDRLRDREGARPSIDTVRPDARVQLFMEGTHATLYLDTSGESLFKRGWRLDKGEAPLRENLAAGMLALAGWDPAAALVDPFCGSGTILIEAAWIALGVPPGISRPFGFERMRQHDARRWRDLKDDARSRIRTQLETPIIGYDIDERAIEFARANAERAWLTDETIRFEVADARHVQAPVEQGWIVTNPPYGERMEIADEFWREWSACLKHQFAGWQAHVISSDMKLPQRMRLKPVRRIPLHNGSLDCRLFAFELVHASYRDGANPPL
;
A
#
# COMPACT_ATOMS: atom_id res chain seq x y z
N MET A 1 -47.04 -6.64 64.52
CA MET A 1 -45.65 -6.68 65.01
C MET A 1 -44.81 -7.18 63.84
N SER A 2 -43.79 -6.48 63.33
CA SER A 2 -43.14 -5.25 63.77
C SER A 2 -42.82 -4.32 62.58
N GLN A 3 -42.80 -3.01 62.85
CA GLN A 3 -41.95 -1.91 62.34
C GLN A 3 -41.06 -2.09 61.08
N ASP A 4 -40.59 -1.03 60.41
CA ASP A 4 -41.09 0.34 60.09
C ASP A 4 -40.03 0.99 59.16
N GLU A 5 -40.32 2.17 58.58
CA GLU A 5 -39.37 3.05 57.86
C GLU A 5 -38.67 2.46 56.59
N ASN A 6 -38.59 3.16 55.45
CA ASN A 6 -38.31 4.59 55.32
C ASN A 6 -38.86 5.18 54.01
N ASP A 7 -39.49 6.34 54.10
CA ASP A 7 -40.01 7.16 53.01
C ASP A 7 -38.97 8.20 52.55
N ARG A 8 -38.89 8.51 51.24
CA ARG A 8 -38.61 9.87 50.73
C ARG A 8 -38.66 10.00 49.18
N PRO A 9 -38.89 11.22 48.64
CA PRO A 9 -39.62 11.36 47.37
C PRO A 9 -38.80 11.84 46.16
N ARG A 10 -39.45 11.75 44.99
CA ARG A 10 -39.00 12.30 43.70
C ARG A 10 -38.76 13.82 43.78
N LYS A 11 -37.61 14.29 43.29
CA LYS A 11 -37.30 15.71 43.12
C LYS A 11 -37.41 16.13 41.65
N THR A 12 -38.46 16.89 41.32
CA THR A 12 -38.53 17.72 40.11
C THR A 12 -37.70 18.98 40.33
N LEU A 13 -36.87 19.38 39.37
CA LEU A 13 -36.13 20.65 39.42
C LEU A 13 -36.54 21.59 38.29
N THR A 14 -37.28 22.63 38.67
CA THR A 14 -37.80 23.69 37.81
C THR A 14 -36.71 24.73 37.50
N ILE A 15 -36.63 25.16 36.24
CA ILE A 15 -35.72 26.22 35.78
C ILE A 15 -36.13 27.56 36.41
N LYS A 16 -35.14 28.36 36.87
CA LYS A 16 -35.36 29.67 37.50
C LYS A 16 -34.56 30.74 36.74
N ALA A 17 -35.22 31.84 36.35
CA ALA A 17 -34.62 32.92 35.56
C ALA A 17 -34.60 34.25 36.35
N LYS A 18 -33.52 35.05 36.18
CA LYS A 18 -33.36 36.51 36.46
C LYS A 18 -31.88 36.92 36.30
N PRO A 19 -31.51 38.22 36.21
CA PRO A 19 -32.17 39.36 35.56
C PRO A 19 -31.20 40.18 34.65
N ALA A 20 -31.68 41.24 33.97
CA ALA A 20 -30.85 42.36 33.46
C ALA A 20 -30.62 43.41 34.58
N ALA A 21 -29.76 44.44 34.51
CA ALA A 21 -28.99 45.14 33.46
C ALA A 21 -27.64 45.66 34.08
N PRO A 22 -26.85 46.68 33.62
CA PRO A 22 -27.04 47.71 32.57
C PRO A 22 -25.86 47.86 31.56
N GLU A 23 -25.88 48.93 30.76
CA GLU A 23 -24.93 49.28 29.69
C GLU A 23 -23.63 49.95 30.19
N SER A 24 -22.50 49.69 29.53
CA SER A 24 -21.34 50.59 29.41
C SER A 24 -20.44 50.22 28.22
N GLU A 25 -19.65 51.19 27.73
CA GLU A 25 -19.05 51.17 26.39
C GLU A 25 -17.64 50.54 26.28
N SER A 26 -17.33 50.04 25.08
CA SER A 26 -15.98 49.91 24.48
C SER A 26 -14.90 49.03 25.14
N SER A 27 -14.58 47.89 24.50
CA SER A 27 -13.21 47.43 24.16
C SER A 27 -13.23 46.04 23.48
N GLU A 28 -12.10 45.67 22.86
CA GLU A 28 -11.96 44.63 21.83
C GLU A 28 -12.32 43.17 22.24
N PRO A 29 -12.74 42.31 21.29
CA PRO A 29 -13.12 40.92 21.58
C PRO A 29 -11.90 40.02 21.90
N ASN A 30 -11.79 39.64 23.17
CA ASN A 30 -10.73 38.77 23.68
C ASN A 30 -10.78 37.34 23.08
N ARG A 31 -9.84 37.05 22.16
CA ARG A 31 -9.76 35.81 21.38
C ARG A 31 -9.24 34.63 22.25
N ARG A 32 -10.16 33.87 22.88
CA ARG A 32 -9.83 32.67 23.68
C ARG A 32 -8.93 31.70 22.90
N LYS A 33 -7.69 31.50 23.36
CA LYS A 33 -6.74 30.52 22.81
C LYS A 33 -7.28 29.10 23.00
N ARG A 34 -7.65 28.43 21.91
CA ARG A 34 -7.95 26.99 21.88
C ARG A 34 -6.63 26.21 21.79
N SER A 35 -6.34 25.35 22.75
CA SER A 35 -5.26 24.35 22.66
C SER A 35 -5.80 22.99 22.19
N GLY A 36 -4.94 22.15 21.60
CA GLY A 36 -5.30 20.80 21.15
C GLY A 36 -5.34 20.63 19.62
N ALA A 37 -5.64 19.40 19.16
CA ALA A 37 -5.53 18.99 17.76
C ALA A 37 -6.35 19.86 16.77
N ARG A 38 -7.56 20.27 17.16
CA ARG A 38 -8.43 21.15 16.34
C ARG A 38 -7.81 22.53 16.05
N ALA A 39 -6.94 23.05 16.92
CA ALA A 39 -6.27 24.33 16.69
C ALA A 39 -5.14 24.21 15.65
N ARG A 40 -4.45 23.06 15.60
CA ARG A 40 -3.44 22.76 14.57
C ARG A 40 -4.09 22.61 13.18
N GLN A 41 -5.26 21.97 13.13
CA GLN A 41 -6.02 21.79 11.89
C GLN A 41 -6.53 23.14 11.33
N ALA A 42 -7.06 24.02 12.19
CA ALA A 42 -7.45 25.38 11.77
C ALA A 42 -6.27 26.20 11.23
N ALA A 43 -5.11 26.15 11.90
CA ALA A 43 -3.90 26.85 11.45
C ALA A 43 -3.29 26.28 10.15
N GLN A 44 -3.52 25.00 9.83
CA GLN A 44 -3.16 24.43 8.53
C GLN A 44 -4.10 24.91 7.41
N ILE A 45 -5.40 25.05 7.69
CA ILE A 45 -6.39 25.55 6.73
C ILE A 45 -6.14 27.04 6.41
N GLU A 46 -5.89 27.89 7.42
CA GLU A 46 -5.53 29.30 7.22
C GLU A 46 -4.21 29.47 6.44
N ARG A 47 -3.25 28.54 6.57
CA ARG A 47 -2.01 28.57 5.77
C ARG A 47 -2.23 28.12 4.33
N ALA A 48 -3.09 27.13 4.09
CA ALA A 48 -3.41 26.66 2.74
C ALA A 48 -4.12 27.74 1.92
N SER A 49 -5.09 28.46 2.49
CA SER A 49 -5.80 29.54 1.80
C SER A 49 -4.87 30.73 1.48
N HIS A 50 -3.93 31.08 2.36
CA HIS A 50 -2.95 32.14 2.09
C HIS A 50 -1.91 31.79 1.02
N VAL A 51 -1.63 30.50 0.79
CA VAL A 51 -0.79 30.07 -0.33
C VAL A 51 -1.57 30.15 -1.65
N GLN A 52 -2.84 29.75 -1.67
CA GLN A 52 -3.71 29.92 -2.85
C GLN A 52 -3.92 31.39 -3.23
N SER A 53 -4.11 32.30 -2.26
CA SER A 53 -4.32 33.72 -2.56
C SER A 53 -3.10 34.44 -3.16
N ARG A 54 -1.89 33.88 -3.03
CA ARG A 54 -0.66 34.42 -3.64
C ARG A 54 -0.33 33.85 -5.02
N GLY A 55 -1.08 32.85 -5.50
CA GLY A 55 -0.84 32.22 -6.79
C GLY A 55 -1.45 32.92 -8.00
N ASN A 56 -2.16 34.05 -7.80
CA ASN A 56 -3.06 34.61 -8.81
C ASN A 56 -2.82 36.11 -9.12
N GLU A 57 -1.65 36.64 -8.78
CA GLU A 57 -1.23 38.00 -9.18
C GLU A 57 -0.33 37.94 -10.43
N GLN A 58 -0.73 38.65 -11.50
CA GLN A 58 0.02 38.70 -12.76
C GLN A 58 1.32 39.52 -12.62
N PRO A 59 2.40 39.17 -13.36
CA PRO A 59 3.65 39.91 -13.32
C PRO A 59 3.53 41.27 -14.04
N VAL A 60 3.72 42.36 -13.29
CA VAL A 60 3.81 43.72 -13.84
C VAL A 60 5.11 43.88 -14.63
N GLN A 61 5.01 44.37 -15.87
CA GLN A 61 6.16 44.70 -16.71
C GLN A 61 7.02 45.82 -16.09
N ARG A 62 8.34 45.68 -16.18
CA ARG A 62 9.30 46.75 -15.85
C ARG A 62 9.81 47.42 -17.12
N PRO A 63 9.90 48.76 -17.18
CA PRO A 63 10.68 49.47 -18.18
C PRO A 63 12.15 49.59 -17.75
N ASP A 64 13.06 49.61 -18.73
CA ASP A 64 14.48 49.92 -18.54
C ASP A 64 14.73 51.43 -18.35
N ALA A 65 15.72 51.80 -17.53
CA ALA A 65 16.79 52.75 -17.89
C ALA A 65 17.72 53.12 -16.70
N ASP A 66 19.01 53.07 -17.01
CA ASP A 66 20.21 53.74 -16.51
C ASP A 66 20.30 54.70 -15.28
N ALA A 67 21.57 54.82 -14.85
CA ALA A 67 22.24 55.92 -14.12
C ALA A 67 22.28 55.97 -12.56
N GLY A 68 23.50 56.25 -12.03
CA GLY A 68 23.68 57.07 -10.81
C GLY A 68 24.53 56.49 -9.66
N TYR A 69 25.77 56.95 -9.51
CA TYR A 69 26.60 56.79 -8.30
C TYR A 69 26.12 57.69 -7.13
N ALA A 70 26.19 57.20 -5.87
CA ALA A 70 26.44 58.01 -4.66
C ALA A 70 26.86 57.14 -3.44
N GLU A 71 27.61 57.71 -2.49
CA GLU A 71 28.27 56.98 -1.38
C GLU A 71 27.62 57.11 0.02
N ARG A 72 27.84 56.08 0.88
CA ARG A 72 28.14 56.16 2.34
C ARG A 72 27.02 56.63 3.33
N PRO A 73 27.21 56.48 4.69
CA PRO A 73 28.30 55.82 5.43
C PRO A 73 27.89 54.79 6.52
N LEU A 74 28.89 53.96 6.86
CA LEU A 74 29.15 53.21 8.10
C LEU A 74 28.51 53.70 9.43
N GLN A 75 28.08 52.74 10.26
CA GLN A 75 28.27 52.82 11.72
C GLN A 75 28.90 51.53 12.30
N ARG A 76 29.93 51.73 13.13
CA ARG A 76 30.65 50.68 13.87
C ARG A 76 29.92 50.33 15.17
N ARG A 77 29.98 49.07 15.59
CA ARG A 77 30.28 48.74 16.99
C ARG A 77 31.19 47.52 17.15
N ARG A 78 32.24 47.74 17.94
CA ARG A 78 33.18 46.78 18.55
C ARG A 78 32.44 45.82 19.50
N SER A 79 32.99 44.72 20.02
CA SER A 79 34.11 43.82 19.65
C SER A 79 34.25 42.79 20.79
N GLN A 80 34.50 41.51 20.50
CA GLN A 80 35.31 40.64 21.36
C GLN A 80 35.62 39.35 20.59
N GLY A 81 36.82 38.82 20.73
CA GLY A 81 37.24 37.60 20.07
C GLY A 81 38.07 36.73 21.00
N TYR A 82 38.36 35.51 20.55
CA TYR A 82 39.48 34.72 21.00
C TYR A 82 40.10 34.05 19.77
N ALA A 83 41.42 33.85 19.81
CA ALA A 83 42.21 33.39 18.68
C ALA A 83 43.15 32.26 19.07
N SER A 84 43.25 31.26 18.19
CA SER A 84 44.36 30.32 18.05
C SER A 84 44.27 29.80 16.60
N ALA A 85 45.00 30.29 15.60
CA ALA A 85 46.46 30.35 15.43
C ALA A 85 47.07 29.04 14.92
N GLU A 86 47.14 28.90 13.59
CA GLU A 86 48.22 28.17 12.92
C GLU A 86 48.80 29.00 11.76
N ARG A 87 50.12 28.95 11.61
CA ARG A 87 50.91 29.43 10.47
C ARG A 87 51.39 28.18 9.73
N GLY A 88 51.75 28.19 8.46
CA GLY A 88 51.90 29.29 7.52
C GLY A 88 52.30 28.75 6.14
N THR A 89 52.48 29.65 5.18
CA THR A 89 52.77 29.33 3.77
C THR A 89 54.24 29.01 3.53
N HIS A 90 54.55 28.17 2.53
CA HIS A 90 55.74 28.28 1.67
C HIS A 90 55.50 27.64 0.29
N SER A 91 56.39 27.91 -0.67
CA SER A 91 56.08 27.93 -2.12
C SER A 91 57.29 27.58 -3.00
N ARG A 92 57.01 27.08 -4.22
CA ARG A 92 57.91 26.88 -5.40
C ARG A 92 58.99 25.78 -5.33
N GLY A 93 59.23 25.14 -6.49
CA GLY A 93 60.43 24.33 -6.79
C GLY A 93 60.20 23.31 -7.92
N ASP A 94 60.66 23.62 -9.13
CA ASP A 94 60.43 22.89 -10.40
C ASP A 94 61.05 21.48 -10.56
N ASP A 95 60.56 20.80 -11.61
CA ASP A 95 61.23 19.85 -12.52
C ASP A 95 61.87 18.53 -12.04
N THR A 96 61.33 17.41 -12.54
CA THR A 96 62.05 16.54 -13.50
C THR A 96 61.10 15.58 -14.26
N ALA A 97 61.52 15.14 -15.45
CA ALA A 97 60.67 14.46 -16.43
C ALA A 97 60.59 12.92 -16.27
N GLY A 98 59.50 12.32 -16.76
CA GLY A 98 59.32 10.87 -16.91
C GLY A 98 58.10 10.55 -17.78
N GLU A 99 58.32 9.91 -18.94
CA GLU A 99 57.29 9.70 -19.97
C GLU A 99 56.36 8.50 -19.67
N ASN A 100 55.05 8.62 -19.97
CA ASN A 100 54.52 7.94 -21.17
C ASN A 100 53.08 8.31 -21.58
N ARG A 101 52.80 8.10 -22.88
CA ARG A 101 51.50 8.23 -23.58
C ARG A 101 50.63 7.00 -23.25
N ARG A 102 49.31 6.90 -23.48
CA ARG A 102 48.43 7.36 -24.59
C ARG A 102 47.00 7.52 -24.03
N ARG A 103 46.30 8.67 -24.20
CA ARG A 103 45.56 9.15 -25.38
C ARG A 103 44.30 8.33 -25.74
N SER A 104 43.15 8.75 -25.19
CA SER A 104 41.82 8.51 -25.76
C SER A 104 41.17 9.84 -26.16
N GLY A 105 41.00 10.03 -27.46
CA GLY A 105 40.02 10.94 -28.07
C GLY A 105 39.30 10.15 -29.16
N MET A 106 38.21 10.61 -29.76
CA MET A 106 37.64 11.95 -29.75
C MET A 106 36.19 11.82 -30.28
N GLY A 107 35.23 12.60 -29.78
CA GLY A 107 33.85 12.62 -30.30
C GLY A 107 33.53 13.94 -31.01
N VAL A 108 32.82 13.85 -32.14
CA VAL A 108 32.11 14.91 -32.91
C VAL A 108 31.22 14.18 -33.96
N VAL A 109 30.10 14.67 -34.51
CA VAL A 109 29.36 15.96 -34.42
C VAL A 109 27.83 15.64 -34.25
N ARG A 110 26.94 16.63 -34.33
CA ARG A 110 25.52 16.49 -34.71
C ARG A 110 25.29 17.17 -36.06
N ASP A 111 24.36 16.67 -36.87
CA ASP A 111 23.70 17.43 -37.95
C ASP A 111 22.26 16.92 -38.20
N GLU A 112 21.45 17.66 -38.96
CA GLU A 112 19.98 17.62 -38.92
C GLU A 112 19.25 16.62 -39.88
N THR A 113 17.94 16.49 -39.64
CA THR A 113 16.89 15.61 -40.21
C THR A 113 16.62 15.67 -41.74
N PRO A 114 15.70 14.85 -42.33
CA PRO A 114 15.26 13.46 -42.02
C PRO A 114 15.07 12.56 -43.28
N ARG A 115 15.15 11.22 -43.17
CA ARG A 115 14.52 10.28 -44.15
C ARG A 115 13.96 8.99 -43.52
N GLN A 116 12.94 8.45 -44.16
CA GLN A 116 12.10 7.33 -43.72
C GLN A 116 12.67 5.96 -44.14
N GLY A 117 12.32 4.91 -43.37
CA GLY A 117 12.10 3.56 -43.90
C GLY A 117 13.26 2.55 -43.87
N ALA A 118 13.52 1.94 -42.71
CA ALA A 118 14.07 0.58 -42.56
C ALA A 118 13.81 0.07 -41.13
N PRO A 119 13.58 -1.25 -40.91
CA PRO A 119 13.29 -1.80 -39.58
C PRO A 119 14.54 -1.88 -38.69
N ALA A 120 14.33 -1.90 -37.37
CA ALA A 120 15.39 -2.09 -36.38
C ALA A 120 15.89 -3.56 -36.36
N PRO A 121 17.20 -3.80 -36.08
CA PRO A 121 17.74 -5.15 -36.05
C PRO A 121 17.37 -5.89 -34.77
N ASP A 122 17.17 -7.20 -34.94
CA ASP A 122 17.00 -8.22 -33.90
C ASP A 122 18.30 -8.38 -33.08
N TRP A 123 18.19 -8.83 -31.83
CA TRP A 123 19.31 -8.96 -30.89
C TRP A 123 19.60 -10.40 -30.45
N ASP A 124 18.84 -11.39 -30.93
CA ASP A 124 19.07 -12.81 -30.66
C ASP A 124 20.11 -13.44 -31.61
N ASP A 125 21.39 -13.02 -31.54
CA ASP A 125 22.49 -13.85 -32.10
C ASP A 125 23.90 -13.53 -31.53
N VAL A 126 24.10 -13.71 -30.22
CA VAL A 126 25.44 -13.55 -29.59
C VAL A 126 25.82 -14.68 -28.62
N PHE A 127 25.38 -15.93 -28.84
CA PHE A 127 25.97 -17.13 -28.20
C PHE A 127 25.76 -18.45 -29.01
N ALA A 128 25.89 -18.39 -30.34
CA ALA A 128 25.89 -19.60 -31.18
C ALA A 128 27.27 -19.83 -31.82
N GLY A 129 28.02 -20.82 -31.35
CA GLY A 129 29.26 -21.24 -32.02
C GLY A 129 30.32 -21.91 -31.16
N GLN A 130 30.13 -23.20 -30.85
CA GLN A 130 31.10 -24.25 -31.21
C GLN A 130 30.50 -25.63 -30.88
N GLN A 131 30.22 -26.40 -31.93
CA GLN A 131 29.93 -27.83 -31.86
C GLN A 131 31.20 -28.55 -32.31
N ASP A 132 31.76 -29.41 -31.47
CA ASP A 132 32.84 -30.32 -31.87
C ASP A 132 32.25 -31.68 -32.25
N GLU A 133 32.65 -32.21 -33.40
CA GLU A 133 32.26 -33.53 -33.91
C GLU A 133 33.08 -34.68 -33.27
N PRO A 134 32.60 -35.94 -33.33
CA PRO A 134 33.19 -37.04 -32.56
C PRO A 134 34.33 -37.76 -33.31
N GLU A 135 35.46 -37.96 -32.63
CA GLU A 135 36.49 -38.92 -33.06
C GLU A 135 36.27 -40.32 -32.45
N HIS A 136 36.61 -41.35 -33.23
CA HIS A 136 36.43 -42.76 -32.91
C HIS A 136 37.72 -43.51 -33.20
N ASP A 137 38.41 -44.01 -32.17
CA ASP A 137 39.09 -45.32 -32.15
C ASP A 137 39.96 -45.49 -30.88
N GLY A 138 40.30 -46.75 -30.56
CA GLY A 138 41.40 -47.08 -29.67
C GLY A 138 41.00 -47.85 -28.40
N GLN A 139 41.08 -49.18 -28.48
CA GLN A 139 41.18 -50.03 -27.29
C GLN A 139 42.59 -49.89 -26.69
N ASP A 140 42.69 -49.69 -25.38
CA ASP A 140 43.59 -50.51 -24.55
C ASP A 140 43.27 -50.35 -23.05
N GLY A 141 43.37 -51.45 -22.31
CA GLY A 141 42.88 -51.52 -20.93
C GLY A 141 43.97 -51.30 -19.88
N HIS A 142 43.75 -50.35 -18.98
CA HIS A 142 44.37 -50.37 -17.64
C HIS A 142 43.34 -50.07 -16.55
N ALA A 143 43.12 -51.05 -15.69
CA ALA A 143 42.24 -50.90 -14.52
C ALA A 143 42.89 -49.99 -13.48
N ILE A 144 42.39 -48.77 -13.34
CA ILE A 144 42.72 -47.89 -12.21
C ILE A 144 41.76 -48.23 -11.07
N ASP A 145 42.28 -48.97 -10.10
CA ASP A 145 41.59 -49.32 -8.86
C ASP A 145 41.22 -48.05 -8.09
N THR A 146 39.96 -47.64 -8.20
CA THR A 146 39.44 -46.43 -7.56
C THR A 146 38.87 -46.82 -6.19
N PRO A 147 39.44 -46.37 -5.07
CA PRO A 147 39.01 -46.84 -3.75
C PRO A 147 37.54 -46.53 -3.50
N GLN A 148 36.76 -47.56 -3.11
CA GLN A 148 35.35 -47.43 -2.72
C GLN A 148 35.19 -46.74 -1.36
N ALA A 149 35.61 -45.47 -1.25
CA ALA A 149 35.69 -44.73 0.01
C ALA A 149 35.10 -43.31 -0.03
N TYR A 150 34.47 -42.88 -1.14
CA TYR A 150 33.77 -41.59 -1.23
C TYR A 150 32.31 -41.72 -1.69
N ARG A 151 31.55 -42.63 -1.07
CA ARG A 151 30.10 -42.38 -0.86
C ARG A 151 29.93 -41.27 0.19
N GLN A 152 30.32 -40.05 -0.20
CA GLN A 152 30.08 -38.87 0.61
C GLN A 152 28.58 -38.79 0.92
N ARG A 153 28.29 -38.58 2.21
CA ARG A 153 26.94 -38.62 2.78
C ARG A 153 25.95 -37.92 1.86
N ARG A 154 24.85 -38.61 1.50
CA ARG A 154 23.62 -37.94 1.01
C ARG A 154 23.43 -36.72 1.89
N HIS A 155 23.40 -35.52 1.29
CA HIS A 155 23.06 -34.30 2.02
C HIS A 155 21.78 -34.60 2.81
N GLN A 156 21.90 -34.68 4.14
CA GLN A 156 20.73 -34.54 4.99
C GLN A 156 20.19 -33.16 4.65
N GLY A 157 19.04 -33.12 3.97
CA GLY A 157 18.44 -31.87 3.53
C GLY A 157 18.35 -30.95 4.75
N ARG A 158 19.02 -29.80 4.69
CA ARG A 158 18.93 -28.78 5.74
C ARG A 158 17.44 -28.54 5.94
N GLN A 159 16.90 -28.88 7.11
CA GLN A 159 15.53 -28.53 7.44
C GLN A 159 15.41 -27.02 7.31
N ALA A 160 14.45 -26.57 6.51
CA ALA A 160 14.23 -25.15 6.30
C ALA A 160 13.83 -24.54 7.65
N GLU A 161 14.45 -23.42 8.01
CA GLU A 161 14.06 -22.68 9.20
C GLU A 161 12.62 -22.16 9.01
N THR A 162 11.76 -22.49 9.96
CA THR A 162 10.35 -22.11 9.96
C THR A 162 10.12 -20.93 10.89
N PHE A 163 9.43 -19.93 10.40
CA PHE A 163 9.09 -18.69 11.11
C PHE A 163 7.60 -18.62 11.41
N ARG A 164 7.25 -17.92 12.49
CA ARG A 164 5.91 -17.40 12.69
C ARG A 164 5.75 -16.14 11.83
N CYS A 165 4.66 -16.06 11.09
CA CYS A 165 4.37 -14.96 10.18
C CYS A 165 3.03 -14.30 10.55
N TYR A 166 2.93 -13.00 10.27
CA TYR A 166 1.69 -12.25 10.40
C TYR A 166 1.44 -11.41 9.14
N ALA A 167 0.23 -11.53 8.60
CA ALA A 167 -0.24 -10.77 7.44
C ALA A 167 -1.37 -9.82 7.87
N PRO A 168 -1.10 -8.54 8.18
CA PRO A 168 -2.16 -7.58 8.50
C PRO A 168 -3.02 -7.24 7.28
N CYS A 169 -4.33 -7.09 7.45
CA CYS A 169 -5.29 -6.72 6.39
C CYS A 169 -6.25 -5.61 6.85
N PRO A 170 -7.03 -4.99 5.94
CA PRO A 170 -8.20 -4.20 6.31
C PRO A 170 -9.16 -5.01 7.20
N GLN A 171 -9.75 -4.34 8.19
CA GLN A 171 -10.71 -4.96 9.10
C GLN A 171 -12.02 -5.32 8.37
N GLY A 172 -12.47 -6.56 8.55
CA GLY A 172 -13.54 -7.21 7.79
C GLY A 172 -13.05 -8.18 6.70
N LEU A 173 -11.73 -8.30 6.49
CA LEU A 173 -11.11 -9.22 5.53
C LEU A 173 -10.33 -10.38 6.18
N GLU A 174 -10.36 -10.53 7.50
CA GLU A 174 -9.55 -11.51 8.23
C GLU A 174 -9.85 -12.95 7.81
N ASP A 175 -11.13 -13.32 7.68
CA ASP A 175 -11.56 -14.65 7.24
C ASP A 175 -11.22 -14.90 5.76
N ALA A 176 -11.39 -13.87 4.91
CA ALA A 176 -11.08 -13.94 3.49
C ALA A 176 -9.57 -14.07 3.23
N LEU A 177 -8.74 -13.34 3.99
CA LEU A 177 -7.28 -13.49 3.97
C LEU A 177 -6.87 -14.87 4.50
N THR A 178 -7.54 -15.38 5.53
CA THR A 178 -7.25 -16.73 6.06
C THR A 178 -7.51 -17.79 4.98
N ALA A 179 -8.63 -17.71 4.28
CA ALA A 179 -8.93 -18.57 3.13
C ALA A 179 -7.92 -18.39 1.98
N GLU A 180 -7.47 -17.17 1.68
CA GLU A 180 -6.40 -16.91 0.70
C GLU A 180 -5.08 -17.59 1.12
N MET A 181 -4.67 -17.47 2.39
CA MET A 181 -3.44 -18.09 2.88
C MET A 181 -3.53 -19.63 2.83
N GLN A 182 -4.67 -20.22 3.22
CA GLN A 182 -4.90 -21.67 3.11
C GLN A 182 -4.83 -22.13 1.64
N ALA A 183 -5.46 -21.40 0.71
CA ALA A 183 -5.38 -21.69 -0.73
C ALA A 183 -3.95 -21.55 -1.30
N LEU A 184 -3.08 -20.76 -0.66
CA LEU A 184 -1.65 -20.66 -0.97
C LEU A 184 -0.79 -21.72 -0.25
N GLY A 185 -1.40 -22.73 0.38
CA GLY A 185 -0.71 -23.83 1.06
C GLY A 185 -0.11 -23.45 2.42
N PHE A 186 -0.78 -22.58 3.16
CA PHE A 186 -0.51 -22.31 4.57
C PHE A 186 -1.63 -22.93 5.42
N ASP A 187 -1.57 -24.25 5.63
CA ASP A 187 -2.66 -25.02 6.26
C ASP A 187 -2.93 -24.60 7.72
N ASP A 188 -1.92 -24.03 8.41
CA ASP A 188 -2.02 -23.53 9.78
C ASP A 188 -2.50 -22.08 9.88
N ALA A 189 -2.81 -21.45 8.75
CA ALA A 189 -3.28 -20.08 8.69
C ALA A 189 -4.62 -19.92 9.41
N HIS A 190 -4.68 -18.93 10.31
CA HIS A 190 -5.85 -18.63 11.12
C HIS A 190 -6.04 -17.12 11.30
N ALA A 191 -7.29 -16.69 11.44
CA ALA A 191 -7.66 -15.29 11.60
C ALA A 191 -7.09 -14.71 12.91
N GLY A 192 -6.42 -13.58 12.81
CA GLY A 192 -6.04 -12.71 13.92
C GLY A 192 -6.88 -11.43 13.93
N ARG A 193 -6.52 -10.44 14.75
CA ARG A 193 -7.15 -9.11 14.72
C ARG A 193 -6.63 -8.30 13.52
N ALA A 194 -7.49 -7.98 12.55
CA ALA A 194 -7.11 -7.24 11.34
C ALA A 194 -5.90 -7.88 10.62
N GLY A 195 -5.89 -9.21 10.49
CA GLY A 195 -4.85 -9.96 9.80
C GLY A 195 -5.02 -11.47 9.95
N CYS A 196 -4.03 -12.20 9.46
CA CYS A 196 -3.91 -13.66 9.55
C CYS A 196 -2.53 -14.05 10.11
N ALA A 197 -2.48 -15.03 11.01
CA ALA A 197 -1.25 -15.63 11.50
C ALA A 197 -1.05 -17.02 10.87
N PHE A 198 0.18 -17.36 10.52
CA PHE A 198 0.56 -18.64 9.88
C PHE A 198 2.04 -18.96 10.12
N THR A 199 2.51 -20.15 9.76
CA THR A 199 3.95 -20.46 9.75
C THR A 199 4.48 -20.75 8.35
N SER A 200 5.76 -20.46 8.13
CA SER A 200 6.38 -20.56 6.81
C SER A 200 7.91 -20.61 6.88
N ASP A 201 8.54 -21.26 5.91
CA ASP A 201 9.94 -21.04 5.57
C ASP A 201 10.11 -19.76 4.71
N TRP A 202 11.35 -19.42 4.34
CA TRP A 202 11.61 -18.29 3.43
C TRP A 202 10.96 -18.43 2.05
N SER A 203 10.71 -19.66 1.57
CA SER A 203 10.04 -19.88 0.29
C SER A 203 8.55 -19.51 0.34
N GLY A 204 7.87 -19.89 1.41
CA GLY A 204 6.48 -19.50 1.63
C GLY A 204 6.37 -17.99 1.91
N VAL A 205 7.34 -17.37 2.59
CA VAL A 205 7.41 -15.91 2.74
C VAL A 205 7.47 -15.20 1.38
N GLN A 206 8.30 -15.68 0.45
CA GLN A 206 8.34 -15.16 -0.93
C GLN A 206 7.02 -15.42 -1.68
N ARG A 207 6.44 -16.62 -1.54
CA ARG A 207 5.15 -17.00 -2.15
C ARG A 207 4.00 -16.11 -1.65
N ALA A 208 3.91 -15.87 -0.34
CA ALA A 208 2.89 -15.01 0.27
C ALA A 208 2.99 -13.55 -0.22
N ASN A 209 4.21 -13.01 -0.34
CA ASN A 209 4.45 -11.69 -0.91
C ASN A 209 4.06 -11.59 -2.40
N LEU A 210 4.35 -12.62 -3.20
CA LEU A 210 4.03 -12.65 -4.63
C LEU A 210 2.52 -12.78 -4.90
N TYR A 211 1.82 -13.62 -4.13
CA TYR A 211 0.46 -14.04 -4.43
C TYR A 211 -0.64 -13.38 -3.60
N SER A 212 -0.37 -12.91 -2.37
CA SER A 212 -1.44 -12.35 -1.51
C SER A 212 -2.00 -11.05 -2.07
N ARG A 213 -3.31 -11.05 -2.35
CA ARG A 213 -4.05 -9.85 -2.76
C ARG A 213 -4.57 -9.10 -1.55
N LEU A 214 -4.95 -9.81 -0.49
CA LEU A 214 -5.67 -9.24 0.65
C LEU A 214 -4.74 -8.68 1.75
N ALA A 215 -3.55 -9.26 1.92
CA ALA A 215 -2.59 -8.76 2.89
C ALA A 215 -2.12 -7.33 2.57
N THR A 216 -1.74 -6.61 3.62
CA THR A 216 -1.10 -5.29 3.55
C THR A 216 0.42 -5.43 3.53
N ARG A 217 0.94 -6.44 4.25
CA ARG A 217 2.37 -6.83 4.36
C ARG A 217 2.46 -8.30 4.74
N ILE A 218 3.62 -8.92 4.56
CA ILE A 218 4.02 -10.18 5.18
C ILE A 218 5.13 -9.89 6.19
N LEU A 219 4.85 -10.12 7.47
CA LEU A 219 5.74 -9.84 8.59
C LEU A 219 6.29 -11.15 9.15
N VAL A 220 7.61 -11.28 9.26
CA VAL A 220 8.29 -12.44 9.87
C VAL A 220 8.62 -12.10 11.33
N GLN A 221 8.13 -12.88 12.28
CA GLN A 221 8.40 -12.67 13.70
C GLN A 221 9.86 -13.03 14.02
N VAL A 222 10.62 -12.07 14.55
CA VAL A 222 12.06 -12.24 14.88
C VAL A 222 12.36 -12.11 16.37
N GLY A 223 11.45 -11.54 17.16
CA GLY A 223 11.56 -11.46 18.62
C GLY A 223 10.21 -11.22 19.28
N GLN A 224 10.07 -11.62 20.54
CA GLN A 224 8.95 -11.27 21.40
C GLN A 224 9.40 -11.28 22.86
N GLY A 225 8.73 -10.49 23.70
CA GLY A 225 8.95 -10.46 25.14
C GLY A 225 7.82 -9.76 25.87
N ASP A 226 7.78 -9.92 27.18
CA ASP A 226 6.93 -9.11 28.05
C ASP A 226 7.41 -7.65 28.04
N LEU A 227 6.48 -6.74 28.32
CA LEU A 227 6.70 -5.30 28.34
C LEU A 227 6.02 -4.68 29.57
N ASN A 228 6.83 -4.48 30.60
CA ASN A 228 6.50 -3.76 31.83
C ASN A 228 7.00 -2.31 31.77
N HIS A 229 8.17 -2.08 31.16
CA HIS A 229 8.77 -0.75 31.01
C HIS A 229 9.31 -0.52 29.59
N GLU A 230 9.15 0.69 29.05
CA GLU A 230 9.56 1.03 27.67
C GLU A 230 11.06 0.83 27.40
N ASP A 231 11.89 0.78 28.46
CA ASP A 231 13.32 0.50 28.36
C ASP A 231 13.66 -0.94 27.94
N GLU A 232 12.83 -1.92 28.32
CA GLU A 232 13.01 -3.35 28.01
C GLU A 232 12.98 -3.62 26.49
N LEU A 233 12.40 -2.69 25.71
CA LEU A 233 12.41 -2.72 24.25
C LEU A 233 13.81 -2.61 23.64
N LEU A 234 14.77 -1.95 24.33
CA LEU A 234 16.16 -1.91 23.87
C LEU A 234 16.80 -3.28 24.01
N ASP A 235 16.64 -3.93 25.17
CA ASP A 235 17.22 -5.26 25.43
C ASP A 235 16.59 -6.32 24.53
N LEU A 236 15.26 -6.28 24.35
CA LEU A 236 14.54 -7.12 23.40
C LEU A 236 15.08 -6.93 21.98
N ALA A 237 15.24 -5.68 21.52
CA ALA A 237 15.81 -5.41 20.21
C ALA A 237 17.28 -5.84 20.09
N TYR A 238 18.11 -5.62 21.10
CA TYR A 238 19.52 -6.01 21.10
C TYR A 238 19.72 -7.55 21.10
N SER A 239 18.79 -8.28 21.70
CA SER A 239 18.82 -9.75 21.77
C SER A 239 18.68 -10.41 20.39
N VAL A 240 17.95 -9.77 19.47
CA VAL A 240 17.68 -10.29 18.13
C VAL A 240 18.96 -10.23 17.26
N PRO A 241 19.35 -11.33 16.59
CA PRO A 241 20.55 -11.36 15.74
C PRO A 241 20.28 -10.74 14.35
N TRP A 242 20.15 -9.42 14.29
CA TRP A 242 19.86 -8.66 13.06
C TRP A 242 20.88 -8.88 11.94
N GLU A 243 22.14 -9.14 12.30
CA GLU A 243 23.25 -9.41 11.39
C GLU A 243 22.97 -10.56 10.39
N ARG A 244 21.99 -11.42 10.70
CA ARG A 244 21.49 -12.48 9.81
C ARG A 244 20.79 -11.95 8.55
N TRP A 245 20.25 -10.74 8.60
CA TRP A 245 19.30 -10.22 7.60
C TRP A 245 19.79 -8.95 6.91
N PHE A 246 20.36 -8.02 7.66
CA PHE A 246 20.86 -6.72 7.18
C PHE A 246 22.02 -6.25 8.05
N GLY A 247 22.82 -5.31 7.55
CA GLY A 247 24.03 -4.81 8.20
C GLY A 247 24.07 -3.30 8.42
N PRO A 248 25.22 -2.74 8.84
CA PRO A 248 25.44 -1.31 8.92
C PRO A 248 25.54 -0.62 7.54
N GLU A 249 25.75 -1.38 6.47
CA GLU A 249 25.64 -0.90 5.07
C GLU A 249 24.21 -0.51 4.68
N ASP A 250 23.21 -1.09 5.34
CA ASP A 250 21.79 -0.90 5.02
C ASP A 250 21.18 0.32 5.74
N THR A 251 20.19 0.96 5.12
CA THR A 251 19.36 1.97 5.78
C THR A 251 18.20 1.32 6.54
N LEU A 252 18.00 1.70 7.80
CA LEU A 252 16.99 1.14 8.70
C LEU A 252 15.79 2.09 8.91
N ARG A 253 14.58 1.52 8.93
CA ARG A 253 13.38 2.15 9.52
C ARG A 253 12.72 1.21 10.51
N VAL A 254 12.39 1.75 11.68
CA VAL A 254 11.47 1.11 12.63
C VAL A 254 10.10 1.76 12.51
N ASP A 255 9.05 0.95 12.42
CA ASP A 255 7.65 1.36 12.51
C ASP A 255 7.04 0.78 13.80
N THR A 256 6.11 1.52 14.43
CA THR A 256 5.60 1.16 15.77
C THR A 256 4.09 1.33 15.87
N SER A 257 3.42 0.29 16.39
CA SER A 257 1.98 0.23 16.58
C SER A 257 1.65 -0.44 17.91
N ALA A 258 0.56 -0.02 18.56
CA ALA A 258 0.15 -0.56 19.84
C ALA A 258 -1.37 -0.66 20.00
N ILE A 259 -1.82 -1.68 20.74
CA ILE A 259 -3.22 -1.91 21.09
C ILE A 259 -3.32 -2.18 22.58
N LYS A 260 -4.04 -1.32 23.32
CA LYS A 260 -4.25 -1.43 24.78
C LYS A 260 -2.96 -1.61 25.62
N SER A 261 -1.81 -1.18 25.09
CA SER A 261 -0.52 -1.30 25.77
C SER A 261 -0.31 -0.15 26.77
N PRO A 262 0.34 -0.37 27.93
CA PRO A 262 0.51 0.65 28.97
C PRO A 262 1.54 1.74 28.64
N VAL A 263 2.21 1.65 27.49
CA VAL A 263 3.23 2.59 27.01
C VAL A 263 2.73 4.04 26.95
N HIS A 264 3.60 4.96 27.32
CA HIS A 264 3.34 6.40 27.32
C HIS A 264 3.64 7.05 25.96
N SER A 265 4.61 6.52 25.20
CA SER A 265 5.03 7.13 23.94
C SER A 265 5.51 6.11 22.91
N LEU A 266 4.73 5.95 21.83
CA LEU A 266 5.13 5.16 20.66
C LEU A 266 6.42 5.69 20.00
N GLN A 267 6.68 7.00 20.06
CA GLN A 267 7.92 7.59 19.55
C GLN A 267 9.13 7.21 20.39
N TYR A 268 8.96 7.08 21.71
CA TYR A 268 10.03 6.61 22.59
C TYR A 268 10.26 5.10 22.40
N CYS A 269 9.19 4.29 22.34
CA CYS A 269 9.29 2.86 22.01
C CYS A 269 10.03 2.62 20.68
N ASN A 270 9.71 3.41 19.65
CA ASN A 270 10.39 3.39 18.35
C ASN A 270 11.89 3.70 18.47
N LEU A 271 12.24 4.73 19.25
CA LEU A 271 13.62 5.12 19.54
C LEU A 271 14.38 3.99 20.24
N ARG A 272 13.81 3.39 21.31
CA ARG A 272 14.45 2.30 22.07
C ARG A 272 14.76 1.06 21.23
N VAL A 273 13.81 0.63 20.38
CA VAL A 273 14.05 -0.48 19.43
C VAL A 273 15.14 -0.12 18.41
N LYS A 274 15.08 1.07 17.82
CA LYS A 274 16.06 1.53 16.84
C LYS A 274 17.47 1.62 17.45
N ASP A 275 17.59 2.10 18.68
CA ASP A 275 18.86 2.20 19.38
C ASP A 275 19.41 0.79 19.69
N GLY A 276 18.57 -0.14 20.17
CA GLY A 276 18.97 -1.55 20.40
C GLY A 276 19.43 -2.29 19.13
N ILE A 277 18.80 -2.06 17.98
CA ILE A 277 19.27 -2.57 16.67
C ILE A 277 20.64 -1.97 16.31
N CYS A 278 20.78 -0.65 16.44
CA CYS A 278 21.99 0.09 16.09
C CYS A 278 23.19 -0.25 16.99
N ASP A 279 22.95 -0.56 18.26
CA ASP A 279 23.98 -0.99 19.20
C ASP A 279 24.35 -2.46 18.96
N ARG A 280 23.38 -3.34 18.69
CA ARG A 280 23.64 -4.73 18.28
C ARG A 280 24.53 -4.83 17.05
N LEU A 281 24.22 -4.09 15.99
CA LEU A 281 25.03 -4.08 14.76
C LEU A 281 26.42 -3.45 14.98
N ARG A 282 26.53 -2.42 15.84
CA ARG A 282 27.83 -1.84 16.20
C ARG A 282 28.72 -2.84 16.94
N ASP A 283 28.16 -3.57 17.89
CA ASP A 283 28.91 -4.53 18.71
C ASP A 283 29.31 -5.79 17.93
N ARG A 284 28.52 -6.19 16.92
CA ARG A 284 28.79 -7.39 16.11
C ARG A 284 29.59 -7.13 14.84
N GLU A 285 29.39 -5.98 14.19
CA GLU A 285 29.94 -5.68 12.86
C GLU A 285 30.76 -4.38 12.83
N GLY A 286 30.93 -3.71 13.97
CA GLY A 286 31.81 -2.55 14.13
C GLY A 286 31.24 -1.20 13.70
N ALA A 287 30.05 -1.17 13.10
CA ALA A 287 29.40 0.05 12.62
C ALA A 287 27.88 0.03 12.88
N ARG A 288 27.23 1.21 12.82
CA ARG A 288 25.76 1.34 12.94
C ARG A 288 25.14 1.60 11.57
N PRO A 289 23.92 1.09 11.29
CA PRO A 289 23.16 1.48 10.10
C PRO A 289 22.79 2.96 10.16
N SER A 290 22.50 3.53 8.99
CA SER A 290 21.89 4.87 8.87
C SER A 290 20.36 4.76 8.81
N ILE A 291 19.65 5.88 8.95
CA ILE A 291 18.18 5.89 8.99
C ILE A 291 17.62 6.60 7.75
N ASP A 292 16.90 5.86 6.91
CA ASP A 292 16.07 6.43 5.84
C ASP A 292 14.59 6.20 6.19
N THR A 293 13.83 7.29 6.35
CA THR A 293 12.39 7.19 6.64
C THR A 293 11.54 7.07 5.37
N VAL A 294 12.09 7.30 4.19
CA VAL A 294 11.40 7.25 2.89
C VAL A 294 11.65 5.92 2.18
N ARG A 295 12.93 5.55 1.96
CA ARG A 295 13.32 4.35 1.18
C ARG A 295 14.30 3.42 1.93
N PRO A 296 13.97 2.99 3.16
CA PRO A 296 14.80 2.05 3.92
C PRO A 296 15.04 0.73 3.18
N ASP A 297 16.23 0.17 3.38
CA ASP A 297 16.61 -1.17 2.95
C ASP A 297 16.09 -2.23 3.92
N ALA A 298 16.22 -1.98 5.23
CA ALA A 298 15.68 -2.79 6.31
C ALA A 298 14.47 -2.12 6.98
N ARG A 299 13.37 -2.86 7.11
CA ARG A 299 12.16 -2.43 7.83
C ARG A 299 11.85 -3.37 8.98
N VAL A 300 11.70 -2.80 10.18
CA VAL A 300 11.34 -3.51 11.40
C VAL A 300 10.04 -2.95 11.95
N GLN A 301 9.07 -3.81 12.26
CA GLN A 301 7.81 -3.43 12.90
C GLN A 301 7.83 -3.87 14.36
N LEU A 302 7.71 -2.90 15.28
CA LEU A 302 7.31 -3.15 16.67
C LEU A 302 5.78 -3.14 16.74
N PHE A 303 5.20 -4.23 17.22
CA PHE A 303 3.79 -4.32 17.62
C PHE A 303 3.72 -4.58 19.12
N MET A 304 2.85 -3.88 19.83
CA MET A 304 2.64 -4.06 21.27
C MET A 304 1.16 -4.29 21.57
N GLU A 305 0.82 -5.38 22.24
CA GLU A 305 -0.54 -5.64 22.70
C GLU A 305 -0.57 -5.96 24.19
N GLY A 306 -1.28 -5.14 24.97
CA GLY A 306 -1.19 -5.18 26.42
C GLY A 306 0.27 -5.04 26.88
N THR A 307 0.71 -5.97 27.74
CA THR A 307 2.07 -6.07 28.28
C THR A 307 2.99 -6.99 27.46
N HIS A 308 2.74 -7.16 26.15
CA HIS A 308 3.61 -7.95 25.27
C HIS A 308 4.11 -7.09 24.11
N ALA A 309 5.39 -7.24 23.77
CA ALA A 309 6.02 -6.65 22.60
C ALA A 309 6.46 -7.73 21.62
N THR A 310 6.23 -7.51 20.32
CA THR A 310 6.67 -8.38 19.23
C THR A 310 7.40 -7.56 18.18
N LEU A 311 8.59 -8.05 17.81
CA LEU A 311 9.41 -7.51 16.74
C LEU A 311 9.26 -8.37 15.50
N TYR A 312 8.95 -7.72 14.38
CA TYR A 312 8.86 -8.35 13.07
C TYR A 312 9.83 -7.71 12.08
N LEU A 313 10.36 -8.54 11.19
CA LEU A 313 11.01 -8.12 9.96
C LEU A 313 9.94 -7.99 8.86
N ASP A 314 9.85 -6.82 8.23
CA ASP A 314 8.88 -6.54 7.16
C ASP A 314 9.47 -6.95 5.80
N THR A 315 8.94 -8.04 5.26
CA THR A 315 9.45 -8.65 4.04
C THR A 315 8.87 -8.03 2.76
N SER A 316 7.84 -7.18 2.88
CA SER A 316 7.13 -6.61 1.72
C SER A 316 7.70 -5.28 1.23
N GLY A 317 8.34 -4.49 2.09
CA GLY A 317 8.94 -3.20 1.71
C GLY A 317 7.90 -2.08 1.58
N GLU A 318 7.34 -1.85 0.40
CA GLU A 318 6.09 -1.07 0.28
C GLU A 318 4.87 -1.94 0.61
N SER A 319 3.77 -1.33 1.07
CA SER A 319 2.54 -2.06 1.36
C SER A 319 2.04 -2.80 0.10
N LEU A 320 1.61 -4.06 0.25
CA LEU A 320 1.26 -4.96 -0.85
C LEU A 320 0.13 -4.45 -1.75
N PHE A 321 -0.81 -3.64 -1.22
CA PHE A 321 -1.86 -3.03 -2.04
C PHE A 321 -1.29 -2.18 -3.18
N LYS A 322 -0.12 -1.55 -3.01
CA LYS A 322 0.59 -0.89 -4.12
C LYS A 322 1.12 -1.94 -5.10
N ARG A 323 0.34 -2.25 -6.14
CA ARG A 323 0.73 -3.26 -7.15
C ARG A 323 1.80 -2.76 -8.14
N GLY A 324 1.89 -1.44 -8.32
CA GLY A 324 2.82 -0.78 -9.25
C GLY A 324 2.16 -0.14 -10.48
N TRP A 325 0.93 -0.51 -10.82
CA TRP A 325 0.21 0.06 -11.98
C TRP A 325 -0.42 1.43 -11.70
N ARG A 326 -0.78 1.74 -10.45
CA ARG A 326 -1.42 3.00 -10.08
C ARG A 326 -0.41 4.11 -9.84
N LEU A 327 -0.62 5.26 -10.47
CA LEU A 327 0.05 6.50 -10.09
C LEU A 327 -0.81 7.22 -9.03
N ASP A 328 -0.23 7.52 -7.86
CA ASP A 328 -0.92 8.20 -6.74
C ASP A 328 -1.30 9.66 -7.12
N LYS A 329 -2.44 9.84 -7.80
CA LYS A 329 -3.06 11.13 -8.15
C LYS A 329 -4.59 11.03 -8.12
N GLY A 330 -5.22 11.54 -7.05
CA GLY A 330 -6.68 11.60 -6.92
C GLY A 330 -7.16 11.77 -5.47
N GLU A 331 -8.42 12.14 -5.26
CA GLU A 331 -9.02 12.14 -3.93
C GLU A 331 -9.34 10.70 -3.48
N ALA A 332 -8.64 10.23 -2.45
CA ALA A 332 -8.96 9.04 -1.65
C ALA A 332 -9.53 7.81 -2.40
N PRO A 333 -8.86 7.28 -3.44
CA PRO A 333 -9.35 6.10 -4.16
C PRO A 333 -9.34 4.85 -3.28
N LEU A 334 -10.24 3.91 -3.59
CA LEU A 334 -10.32 2.59 -2.95
C LEU A 334 -8.96 1.87 -3.07
N ARG A 335 -8.49 1.24 -1.98
CA ARG A 335 -7.25 0.45 -1.99
C ARG A 335 -7.46 -0.88 -2.71
N GLU A 336 -6.45 -1.30 -3.45
CA GLU A 336 -6.41 -2.52 -4.25
C GLU A 336 -6.75 -3.78 -3.42
N ASN A 337 -6.17 -3.91 -2.22
CA ASN A 337 -6.46 -5.06 -1.36
C ASN A 337 -7.88 -5.07 -0.77
N LEU A 338 -8.50 -3.89 -0.61
CA LEU A 338 -9.91 -3.80 -0.22
C LEU A 338 -10.82 -4.11 -1.41
N ALA A 339 -10.45 -3.73 -2.62
CA ALA A 339 -11.18 -4.07 -3.85
C ALA A 339 -11.15 -5.58 -4.14
N ALA A 340 -9.97 -6.21 -4.07
CA ALA A 340 -9.85 -7.67 -4.10
C ALA A 340 -10.65 -8.34 -2.96
N GLY A 341 -10.67 -7.73 -1.77
CA GLY A 341 -11.48 -8.18 -0.64
C GLY A 341 -12.99 -8.11 -0.90
N MET A 342 -13.48 -7.08 -1.59
CA MET A 342 -14.88 -6.98 -2.00
C MET A 342 -15.27 -8.08 -2.99
N LEU A 343 -14.41 -8.40 -3.96
CA LEU A 343 -14.63 -9.50 -4.91
C LEU A 343 -14.68 -10.86 -4.19
N ALA A 344 -13.73 -11.11 -3.28
CA ALA A 344 -13.67 -12.33 -2.48
C ALA A 344 -14.89 -12.48 -1.54
N LEU A 345 -15.33 -11.40 -0.89
CA LEU A 345 -16.48 -11.41 0.02
C LEU A 345 -17.83 -11.47 -0.69
N ALA A 346 -17.92 -10.94 -1.92
CA ALA A 346 -19.05 -11.19 -2.80
C ALA A 346 -19.16 -12.68 -3.14
N GLY A 347 -18.03 -13.37 -3.28
CA GLY A 347 -17.97 -14.72 -3.83
C GLY A 347 -18.07 -14.71 -5.35
N TRP A 348 -17.55 -13.66 -5.99
CA TRP A 348 -17.52 -13.53 -7.44
C TRP A 348 -16.72 -14.69 -8.06
N ASP A 349 -17.35 -15.40 -8.99
CA ASP A 349 -16.69 -16.38 -9.84
C ASP A 349 -15.85 -15.65 -10.91
N PRO A 350 -14.52 -15.83 -10.98
CA PRO A 350 -13.68 -15.20 -12.00
C PRO A 350 -14.00 -15.61 -13.45
N ALA A 351 -14.84 -16.64 -13.66
CA ALA A 351 -15.38 -17.02 -14.97
C ALA A 351 -16.76 -16.40 -15.26
N ALA A 352 -17.29 -15.52 -14.40
CA ALA A 352 -18.57 -14.84 -14.59
C ALA A 352 -18.38 -13.34 -14.92
N ALA A 353 -19.26 -12.81 -15.77
CA ALA A 353 -19.24 -11.41 -16.18
C ALA A 353 -19.32 -10.45 -14.97
N LEU A 354 -18.59 -9.34 -15.04
CA LEU A 354 -18.48 -8.35 -13.96
C LEU A 354 -18.72 -6.93 -14.50
N VAL A 355 -19.55 -6.17 -13.80
CA VAL A 355 -19.82 -4.76 -14.08
C VAL A 355 -19.57 -3.89 -12.85
N ASP A 356 -18.89 -2.76 -13.01
CA ASP A 356 -18.83 -1.69 -12.01
C ASP A 356 -19.40 -0.39 -12.61
N PRO A 357 -20.65 0.01 -12.26
CA PRO A 357 -21.28 1.21 -12.79
C PRO A 357 -20.81 2.52 -12.14
N PHE A 358 -19.83 2.46 -11.24
CA PHE A 358 -19.16 3.60 -10.61
C PHE A 358 -17.65 3.34 -10.54
N CYS A 359 -17.06 2.92 -11.66
CA CYS A 359 -15.73 2.32 -11.65
C CYS A 359 -14.61 3.29 -11.26
N GLY A 360 -14.84 4.60 -11.34
CA GLY A 360 -13.86 5.63 -11.07
C GLY A 360 -12.57 5.35 -11.84
N SER A 361 -11.46 5.23 -11.11
CA SER A 361 -10.13 4.90 -11.64
C SER A 361 -9.89 3.41 -11.99
N GLY A 362 -10.96 2.61 -12.12
CA GLY A 362 -10.94 1.21 -12.58
C GLY A 362 -10.51 0.18 -11.55
N THR A 363 -10.37 0.55 -10.28
CA THR A 363 -9.68 -0.27 -9.25
C THR A 363 -10.26 -1.68 -9.08
N ILE A 364 -11.58 -1.81 -8.95
CA ILE A 364 -12.24 -3.11 -8.72
C ILE A 364 -12.04 -4.02 -9.94
N LEU A 365 -12.19 -3.47 -11.13
CA LEU A 365 -12.10 -4.21 -12.39
C LEU A 365 -10.68 -4.64 -12.74
N ILE A 366 -9.66 -3.83 -12.41
CA ILE A 366 -8.25 -4.20 -12.62
C ILE A 366 -7.86 -5.36 -11.69
N GLU A 367 -8.23 -5.33 -10.41
CA GLU A 367 -7.99 -6.47 -9.50
C GLU A 367 -8.80 -7.71 -9.93
N ALA A 368 -10.04 -7.54 -10.42
CA ALA A 368 -10.84 -8.64 -10.99
C ALA A 368 -10.21 -9.27 -12.23
N ALA A 369 -9.77 -8.47 -13.21
CA ALA A 369 -9.06 -8.98 -14.38
C ALA A 369 -7.76 -9.70 -13.98
N TRP A 370 -7.00 -9.19 -13.02
CA TRP A 370 -5.83 -9.87 -12.47
C TRP A 370 -6.15 -11.18 -11.74
N ILE A 371 -7.30 -11.28 -11.06
CA ILE A 371 -7.80 -12.52 -10.47
C ILE A 371 -8.17 -13.52 -11.58
N ALA A 372 -8.97 -13.10 -12.56
CA ALA A 372 -9.45 -13.95 -13.64
C ALA A 372 -8.31 -14.41 -14.57
N LEU A 373 -7.36 -13.55 -14.93
CA LEU A 373 -6.18 -13.96 -15.70
C LEU A 373 -5.15 -14.77 -14.88
N GLY A 374 -5.29 -14.86 -13.56
CA GLY A 374 -4.32 -15.54 -12.69
C GLY A 374 -3.03 -14.76 -12.43
N VAL A 375 -3.00 -13.45 -12.74
CA VAL A 375 -1.84 -12.57 -12.55
C VAL A 375 -1.56 -12.38 -11.05
N PRO A 376 -0.39 -12.79 -10.53
CA PRO A 376 -0.04 -12.56 -9.12
C PRO A 376 0.08 -11.04 -8.84
N PRO A 377 -0.51 -10.52 -7.76
CA PRO A 377 -0.50 -9.08 -7.44
C PRO A 377 0.92 -8.53 -7.24
N GLY A 378 1.88 -9.40 -6.92
CA GLY A 378 3.28 -9.06 -6.69
C GLY A 378 4.20 -9.09 -7.93
N ILE A 379 3.71 -9.48 -9.11
CA ILE A 379 4.59 -9.94 -10.20
C ILE A 379 5.55 -8.88 -10.78
N SER A 380 5.16 -7.61 -10.72
CA SER A 380 5.88 -6.48 -11.34
C SER A 380 6.46 -5.48 -10.33
N ARG A 381 6.52 -5.83 -9.04
CA ARG A 381 6.98 -4.94 -7.97
C ARG A 381 8.13 -5.55 -7.15
N PRO A 382 8.99 -4.71 -6.53
CA PRO A 382 10.01 -5.17 -5.61
C PRO A 382 9.45 -5.46 -4.21
N PHE A 383 10.22 -6.22 -3.43
CA PHE A 383 9.94 -6.59 -2.05
C PHE A 383 11.13 -6.31 -1.11
N GLY A 384 10.84 -6.17 0.18
CA GLY A 384 11.86 -5.95 1.21
C GLY A 384 12.82 -7.14 1.35
N PHE A 385 12.34 -8.38 1.15
CA PHE A 385 13.20 -9.58 1.23
C PHE A 385 14.29 -9.63 0.15
N GLU A 386 14.16 -8.92 -0.97
CA GLU A 386 15.16 -8.93 -2.06
C GLU A 386 16.46 -8.22 -1.67
N ARG A 387 16.44 -7.40 -0.60
CA ARG A 387 17.61 -6.71 -0.05
C ARG A 387 18.29 -7.47 1.09
N MET A 388 17.68 -8.53 1.61
CA MET A 388 18.21 -9.26 2.76
C MET A 388 19.43 -10.10 2.36
N ARG A 389 20.43 -10.18 3.24
CA ARG A 389 21.70 -10.92 3.03
C ARG A 389 21.53 -12.38 2.59
N GLN A 390 20.40 -13.00 2.94
CA GLN A 390 20.04 -14.39 2.62
C GLN A 390 19.19 -14.55 1.34
N HIS A 391 19.01 -13.49 0.54
CA HIS A 391 18.13 -13.52 -0.63
C HIS A 391 18.66 -14.45 -1.74
N ASP A 392 17.90 -15.51 -2.03
CA ASP A 392 18.14 -16.37 -3.18
C ASP A 392 17.50 -15.79 -4.45
N ALA A 393 18.27 -14.97 -5.17
CA ALA A 393 17.88 -14.35 -6.42
C ALA A 393 17.68 -15.34 -7.59
N ARG A 394 18.10 -16.60 -7.47
CA ARG A 394 17.78 -17.65 -8.46
C ARG A 394 16.40 -18.21 -8.18
N ARG A 395 16.17 -18.73 -6.97
CA ARG A 395 14.87 -19.27 -6.54
C ARG A 395 13.73 -18.27 -6.70
N TRP A 396 13.99 -16.99 -6.46
CA TRP A 396 13.00 -15.93 -6.66
C TRP A 396 12.67 -15.65 -8.14
N ARG A 397 13.63 -15.81 -9.06
CA ARG A 397 13.35 -15.76 -10.51
C ARG A 397 12.54 -16.98 -10.92
N ASP A 398 12.99 -18.18 -10.53
CA ASP A 398 12.29 -19.44 -10.83
C ASP A 398 10.82 -19.40 -10.38
N LEU A 399 10.53 -18.84 -9.19
CA LEU A 399 9.16 -18.65 -8.68
C LEU A 399 8.34 -17.63 -9.49
N LYS A 400 8.95 -16.53 -9.97
CA LYS A 400 8.27 -15.55 -10.82
C LYS A 400 8.02 -16.08 -12.23
N ASP A 401 8.92 -16.90 -12.75
CA ASP A 401 8.83 -17.46 -14.10
C ASP A 401 7.80 -18.60 -14.15
N ASP A 402 7.75 -19.46 -13.11
CA ASP A 402 6.62 -20.38 -12.90
C ASP A 402 5.29 -19.63 -12.83
N ALA A 403 5.22 -18.55 -12.05
CA ALA A 403 4.01 -17.75 -11.92
C ALA A 403 3.56 -17.12 -13.26
N ARG A 404 4.50 -16.61 -14.07
CA ARG A 404 4.24 -16.06 -15.42
C ARG A 404 3.69 -17.12 -16.37
N SER A 405 4.24 -18.33 -16.34
CA SER A 405 3.80 -19.42 -17.24
C SER A 405 2.34 -19.86 -17.05
N ARG A 406 1.72 -19.48 -15.92
CA ARG A 406 0.34 -19.82 -15.56
C ARG A 406 -0.65 -18.67 -15.81
N ILE A 407 -0.19 -17.50 -16.26
CA ILE A 407 -1.06 -16.37 -16.57
C ILE A 407 -1.84 -16.68 -17.85
N ARG A 408 -3.17 -16.57 -17.79
CA ARG A 408 -4.06 -16.71 -18.95
C ARG A 408 -3.93 -15.47 -19.85
N THR A 409 -4.10 -15.66 -21.16
CA THR A 409 -3.95 -14.58 -22.15
C THR A 409 -5.26 -13.86 -22.49
N GLN A 410 -6.41 -14.43 -22.12
CA GLN A 410 -7.74 -13.92 -22.46
C GLN A 410 -8.75 -14.23 -21.34
N LEU A 411 -9.84 -13.46 -21.33
CA LEU A 411 -11.01 -13.68 -20.47
C LEU A 411 -12.15 -14.30 -21.27
N GLU A 412 -12.92 -15.19 -20.65
CA GLU A 412 -14.08 -15.84 -21.27
C GLU A 412 -15.36 -14.99 -21.18
N THR A 413 -15.44 -14.12 -20.18
CA THR A 413 -16.60 -13.25 -19.92
C THR A 413 -16.22 -11.78 -19.80
N PRO A 414 -17.10 -10.85 -20.19
CA PRO A 414 -16.80 -9.42 -20.19
C PRO A 414 -16.64 -8.85 -18.78
N ILE A 415 -15.62 -8.00 -18.61
CA ILE A 415 -15.46 -7.09 -17.47
C ILE A 415 -15.67 -5.67 -18.00
N ILE A 416 -16.61 -4.91 -17.42
CA ILE A 416 -17.00 -3.58 -17.93
C ILE A 416 -17.12 -2.56 -16.79
N GLY A 417 -16.52 -1.38 -17.00
CA GLY A 417 -16.60 -0.24 -16.11
C GLY A 417 -17.32 0.93 -16.73
N TYR A 418 -18.24 1.53 -15.98
CA TYR A 418 -18.88 2.78 -16.31
C TYR A 418 -18.61 3.84 -15.25
N ASP A 419 -18.44 5.07 -15.69
CA ASP A 419 -18.48 6.26 -14.84
C ASP A 419 -19.05 7.43 -15.64
N ILE A 420 -19.62 8.41 -14.94
CA ILE A 420 -20.15 9.63 -15.54
C ILE A 420 -19.04 10.69 -15.73
N ASP A 421 -17.94 10.60 -14.97
CA ASP A 421 -16.76 11.44 -15.16
C ASP A 421 -15.82 10.83 -16.21
N GLU A 422 -15.78 11.46 -17.40
CA GLU A 422 -14.85 11.12 -18.49
C GLU A 422 -13.39 11.07 -18.02
N ARG A 423 -12.98 11.92 -17.07
CA ARG A 423 -11.61 11.96 -16.54
C ARG A 423 -11.32 10.74 -15.65
N ALA A 424 -12.33 10.21 -14.97
CA ALA A 424 -12.20 8.98 -14.22
C ALA A 424 -11.96 7.78 -15.16
N ILE A 425 -12.70 7.73 -16.27
CA ILE A 425 -12.51 6.74 -17.35
C ILE A 425 -11.12 6.86 -18.01
N GLU A 426 -10.61 8.07 -18.26
CA GLU A 426 -9.23 8.28 -18.70
C GLU A 426 -8.22 7.69 -17.71
N PHE A 427 -8.39 7.93 -16.40
CA PHE A 427 -7.53 7.34 -15.38
C PHE A 427 -7.66 5.82 -15.30
N ALA A 428 -8.86 5.26 -15.51
CA ALA A 428 -9.11 3.82 -15.51
C ALA A 428 -8.36 3.13 -16.67
N ARG A 429 -8.49 3.64 -17.90
CA ARG A 429 -7.76 3.13 -19.07
C ARG A 429 -6.24 3.21 -18.87
N ALA A 430 -5.74 4.37 -18.42
CA ALA A 430 -4.31 4.55 -18.17
C ALA A 430 -3.77 3.68 -17.01
N ASN A 431 -4.62 3.28 -16.06
CA ASN A 431 -4.27 2.33 -15.00
C ASN A 431 -4.27 0.89 -15.51
N ALA A 432 -5.25 0.51 -16.35
CA ALA A 432 -5.33 -0.80 -16.98
C ALA A 432 -4.14 -1.06 -17.92
N GLU A 433 -3.76 -0.07 -18.74
CA GLU A 433 -2.55 -0.10 -19.57
C GLU A 433 -1.29 -0.40 -18.74
N ARG A 434 -1.09 0.30 -17.61
CA ARG A 434 0.03 0.06 -16.68
C ARG A 434 -0.07 -1.27 -15.94
N ALA A 435 -1.26 -1.85 -15.85
CA ALA A 435 -1.51 -3.19 -15.33
C ALA A 435 -1.34 -4.28 -16.40
N TRP A 436 -0.91 -3.91 -17.62
CA TRP A 436 -0.76 -4.76 -18.80
C TRP A 436 -2.07 -5.41 -19.27
N LEU A 437 -3.16 -4.65 -19.18
CA LEU A 437 -4.52 -5.05 -19.60
C LEU A 437 -4.95 -4.20 -20.80
N THR A 438 -5.69 -4.81 -21.72
CA THR A 438 -6.19 -4.19 -22.95
C THR A 438 -7.69 -3.91 -22.89
N ASP A 439 -8.22 -3.15 -23.86
CA ASP A 439 -9.68 -2.94 -24.01
C ASP A 439 -10.45 -4.26 -24.28
N GLU A 440 -9.77 -5.31 -24.77
CA GLU A 440 -10.32 -6.67 -24.88
C GLU A 440 -10.48 -7.35 -23.50
N THR A 441 -9.68 -6.92 -22.52
CA THR A 441 -9.70 -7.44 -21.15
C THR A 441 -10.69 -6.69 -20.26
N ILE A 442 -10.69 -5.36 -20.30
CA ILE A 442 -11.64 -4.52 -19.57
C ILE A 442 -12.12 -3.40 -20.48
N ARG A 443 -13.44 -3.30 -20.68
CA ARG A 443 -14.04 -2.16 -21.40
C ARG A 443 -14.39 -1.06 -20.41
N PHE A 444 -13.90 0.16 -20.66
CA PHE A 444 -14.25 1.35 -19.89
C PHE A 444 -15.03 2.34 -20.75
N GLU A 445 -16.24 2.70 -20.32
CA GLU A 445 -17.19 3.52 -21.09
C GLU A 445 -17.70 4.69 -20.24
N VAL A 446 -17.90 5.86 -20.85
CA VAL A 446 -18.51 7.02 -20.17
C VAL A 446 -20.03 6.85 -20.24
N ALA A 447 -20.67 6.59 -19.11
CA ALA A 447 -22.13 6.39 -19.04
C ALA A 447 -22.71 6.71 -17.66
N ASP A 448 -23.99 7.07 -17.64
CA ASP A 448 -24.76 7.21 -16.40
C ASP A 448 -25.23 5.83 -15.92
N ALA A 449 -24.89 5.47 -14.69
CA ALA A 449 -25.31 4.24 -14.01
C ALA A 449 -26.84 3.97 -14.07
N ARG A 450 -27.66 5.01 -14.25
CA ARG A 450 -29.12 4.89 -14.39
C ARG A 450 -29.58 4.33 -15.75
N HIS A 451 -28.68 4.25 -16.74
CA HIS A 451 -29.01 3.88 -18.13
C HIS A 451 -28.17 2.70 -18.67
N VAL A 452 -27.24 2.15 -17.91
CA VAL A 452 -26.42 1.00 -18.33
C VAL A 452 -27.26 -0.27 -18.49
N GLN A 453 -26.83 -1.17 -19.38
CA GLN A 453 -27.52 -2.42 -19.69
C GLN A 453 -26.64 -3.62 -19.29
N ALA A 454 -27.25 -4.76 -18.97
CA ALA A 454 -26.48 -5.97 -18.72
C ALA A 454 -25.87 -6.49 -20.03
N PRO A 455 -24.56 -6.77 -20.09
CA PRO A 455 -23.92 -7.30 -21.30
C PRO A 455 -24.25 -8.77 -21.58
N VAL A 456 -24.75 -9.50 -20.58
CA VAL A 456 -25.11 -10.92 -20.61
C VAL A 456 -26.28 -11.19 -19.64
N GLU A 457 -26.93 -12.34 -19.75
CA GLU A 457 -28.11 -12.69 -18.93
C GLU A 457 -27.81 -12.75 -17.42
N GLN A 458 -26.63 -13.25 -17.03
CA GLN A 458 -26.25 -13.44 -15.63
C GLN A 458 -24.82 -12.96 -15.37
N GLY A 459 -24.61 -12.35 -14.22
CA GLY A 459 -23.31 -11.81 -13.84
C GLY A 459 -23.33 -11.10 -12.48
N TRP A 460 -22.27 -10.36 -12.23
CA TRP A 460 -22.02 -9.69 -10.96
C TRP A 460 -21.86 -8.20 -11.13
N ILE A 461 -22.43 -7.43 -10.21
CA ILE A 461 -22.07 -6.04 -10.00
C ILE A 461 -21.27 -5.97 -8.70
N VAL A 462 -20.05 -5.43 -8.73
CA VAL A 462 -19.26 -5.15 -7.53
C VAL A 462 -18.75 -3.72 -7.64
N THR A 463 -19.18 -2.84 -6.72
CA THR A 463 -19.06 -1.40 -6.96
C THR A 463 -18.92 -0.56 -5.68
N ASN A 464 -18.22 0.57 -5.82
CA ASN A 464 -18.00 1.58 -4.78
C ASN A 464 -18.58 2.93 -5.26
N PRO A 465 -19.92 3.12 -5.18
CA PRO A 465 -20.54 4.39 -5.53
C PRO A 465 -20.10 5.51 -4.59
N PRO A 466 -20.32 6.80 -4.93
CA PRO A 466 -19.94 7.90 -4.05
C PRO A 466 -20.74 7.89 -2.74
N TYR A 467 -20.05 8.07 -1.60
CA TYR A 467 -20.63 8.17 -0.25
C TYR A 467 -19.77 8.99 0.72
N GLY A 468 -20.36 9.35 1.86
CA GLY A 468 -19.70 10.06 2.96
C GLY A 468 -20.10 11.53 3.09
N GLU A 469 -19.61 12.22 4.12
CA GLU A 469 -19.98 13.60 4.50
C GLU A 469 -19.63 14.69 3.46
N ARG A 470 -19.08 14.32 2.30
CA ARG A 470 -18.60 15.25 1.26
C ARG A 470 -19.48 15.30 0.01
N MET A 471 -20.47 14.42 -0.12
CA MET A 471 -21.35 14.37 -1.29
C MET A 471 -22.74 13.85 -0.92
N GLU A 472 -23.70 14.75 -0.70
CA GLU A 472 -25.10 14.35 -0.53
C GLU A 472 -25.72 14.04 -1.90
N ILE A 473 -25.82 12.75 -2.22
CA ILE A 473 -26.55 12.26 -3.38
C ILE A 473 -28.04 12.23 -3.06
N ALA A 474 -28.87 12.82 -3.93
CA ALA A 474 -30.31 12.86 -3.76
C ALA A 474 -30.94 11.46 -3.72
N ASP A 475 -31.95 11.26 -2.86
CA ASP A 475 -32.70 10.01 -2.74
C ASP A 475 -33.37 9.56 -4.07
N GLU A 476 -33.59 10.50 -4.99
CA GLU A 476 -34.09 10.24 -6.34
C GLU A 476 -33.11 9.42 -7.19
N PHE A 477 -31.83 9.76 -7.18
CA PHE A 477 -30.79 9.03 -7.92
C PHE A 477 -30.75 7.55 -7.53
N TRP A 478 -30.78 7.26 -6.22
CA TRP A 478 -30.78 5.89 -5.70
C TRP A 478 -32.04 5.11 -6.11
N ARG A 479 -33.19 5.78 -6.25
CA ARG A 479 -34.41 5.16 -6.77
C ARG A 479 -34.29 4.85 -8.26
N GLU A 480 -33.81 5.79 -9.06
CA GLU A 480 -33.63 5.62 -10.51
C GLU A 480 -32.62 4.51 -10.84
N TRP A 481 -31.46 4.51 -10.17
CA TRP A 481 -30.48 3.42 -10.32
C TRP A 481 -31.07 2.07 -9.88
N SER A 482 -31.82 2.02 -8.78
CA SER A 482 -32.49 0.78 -8.37
C SER A 482 -33.56 0.28 -9.35
N ALA A 483 -34.16 1.18 -10.14
CA ALA A 483 -35.10 0.82 -11.20
C ALA A 483 -34.33 0.25 -12.41
N CYS A 484 -33.24 0.90 -12.83
CA CYS A 484 -32.32 0.39 -13.84
C CYS A 484 -31.86 -1.04 -13.51
N LEU A 485 -31.36 -1.28 -12.28
CA LEU A 485 -30.95 -2.61 -11.82
C LEU A 485 -32.07 -3.67 -11.94
N LYS A 486 -33.32 -3.34 -11.58
CA LYS A 486 -34.47 -4.27 -11.67
C LYS A 486 -34.93 -4.54 -13.10
N HIS A 487 -34.72 -3.60 -14.02
CA HIS A 487 -35.14 -3.72 -15.42
C HIS A 487 -34.07 -4.33 -16.32
N GLN A 488 -32.80 -4.05 -16.07
CA GLN A 488 -31.68 -4.42 -16.95
C GLN A 488 -30.82 -5.57 -16.41
N PHE A 489 -30.78 -5.77 -15.08
CA PHE A 489 -29.89 -6.73 -14.42
C PHE A 489 -30.65 -7.81 -13.63
N ALA A 490 -31.84 -8.21 -14.11
CA ALA A 490 -32.53 -9.36 -13.55
C ALA A 490 -31.68 -10.64 -13.76
N GLY A 491 -31.55 -11.48 -12.73
CA GLY A 491 -30.64 -12.63 -12.69
C GLY A 491 -29.24 -12.33 -12.13
N TRP A 492 -28.89 -11.05 -11.89
CA TRP A 492 -27.55 -10.67 -11.43
C TRP A 492 -27.45 -10.54 -9.90
N GLN A 493 -26.22 -10.61 -9.38
CA GLN A 493 -25.89 -10.34 -7.98
C GLN A 493 -25.17 -8.99 -7.83
N ALA A 494 -25.73 -8.07 -7.04
CA ALA A 494 -25.16 -6.74 -6.83
C ALA A 494 -24.56 -6.57 -5.43
N HIS A 495 -23.29 -6.16 -5.38
CA HIS A 495 -22.49 -5.98 -4.18
C HIS A 495 -21.99 -4.53 -4.11
N VAL A 496 -22.55 -3.77 -3.17
CA VAL A 496 -22.37 -2.32 -3.10
C VAL A 496 -21.73 -1.96 -1.76
N ILE A 497 -20.52 -1.40 -1.76
CA ILE A 497 -19.91 -0.89 -0.53
C ILE A 497 -20.43 0.54 -0.23
N SER A 498 -20.80 0.81 1.02
CA SER A 498 -21.15 2.17 1.44
C SER A 498 -21.00 2.38 2.95
N SER A 499 -20.69 3.60 3.35
CA SER A 499 -20.82 4.06 4.75
C SER A 499 -22.26 4.46 5.12
N ASP A 500 -23.18 4.59 4.15
CA ASP A 500 -24.58 4.90 4.41
C ASP A 500 -25.38 3.63 4.77
N MET A 501 -25.68 3.47 6.06
CA MET A 501 -26.50 2.35 6.56
C MET A 501 -27.97 2.41 6.11
N LYS A 502 -28.42 3.52 5.50
CA LYS A 502 -29.76 3.71 4.93
C LYS A 502 -29.80 3.48 3.41
N LEU A 503 -28.67 3.18 2.76
CA LEU A 503 -28.60 2.92 1.31
C LEU A 503 -29.64 1.89 0.82
N PRO A 504 -29.84 0.72 1.49
CA PRO A 504 -30.84 -0.25 1.04
C PRO A 504 -32.29 0.30 1.04
N GLN A 505 -32.63 1.17 1.99
CA GLN A 505 -33.93 1.83 2.08
C GLN A 505 -34.09 2.86 0.94
N ARG A 506 -33.04 3.61 0.62
CA ARG A 506 -33.00 4.57 -0.51
C ARG A 506 -33.19 3.87 -1.85
N MET A 507 -32.46 2.77 -2.07
CA MET A 507 -32.59 1.91 -3.26
C MET A 507 -33.87 1.06 -3.27
N ARG A 508 -34.64 0.99 -2.18
CA ARG A 508 -35.80 0.10 -2.04
C ARG A 508 -35.48 -1.34 -2.46
N LEU A 509 -34.33 -1.84 -1.98
CA LEU A 509 -33.85 -3.21 -2.16
C LEU A 509 -33.64 -3.84 -0.78
N LYS A 510 -34.03 -5.12 -0.64
CA LYS A 510 -33.77 -5.89 0.57
C LYS A 510 -32.40 -6.56 0.42
N PRO A 511 -31.39 -6.22 1.24
CA PRO A 511 -30.09 -6.88 1.16
C PRO A 511 -30.19 -8.28 1.77
N VAL A 512 -29.56 -9.25 1.11
CA VAL A 512 -29.46 -10.64 1.56
C VAL A 512 -28.36 -10.76 2.62
N ARG A 513 -27.25 -10.05 2.43
CA ARG A 513 -26.13 -9.96 3.39
C ARG A 513 -25.68 -8.51 3.59
N ARG A 514 -25.06 -8.24 4.75
CA ARG A 514 -24.45 -6.96 5.13
C ARG A 514 -23.11 -7.24 5.80
N ILE A 515 -22.01 -7.15 5.07
CA ILE A 515 -20.69 -7.56 5.55
C ILE A 515 -19.93 -6.33 6.08
N PRO A 516 -19.47 -6.30 7.34
CA PRO A 516 -18.64 -5.22 7.88
C PRO A 516 -17.31 -5.08 7.14
N LEU A 517 -16.96 -3.86 6.72
CA LEU A 517 -15.69 -3.50 6.09
C LEU A 517 -15.27 -2.10 6.51
N HIS A 518 -13.97 -1.81 6.42
CA HIS A 518 -13.42 -0.48 6.68
C HIS A 518 -12.72 0.09 5.45
N ASN A 519 -13.25 1.17 4.87
CA ASN A 519 -12.56 1.93 3.83
C ASN A 519 -11.72 3.03 4.50
N GLY A 520 -10.46 2.73 4.78
CA GLY A 520 -9.60 3.59 5.59
C GLY A 520 -10.12 3.69 7.03
N SER A 521 -10.63 4.85 7.41
CA SER A 521 -11.27 5.09 8.72
C SER A 521 -12.80 5.09 8.68
N LEU A 522 -13.41 4.86 7.51
CA LEU A 522 -14.87 4.83 7.36
C LEU A 522 -15.40 3.43 7.69
N ASP A 523 -16.35 3.34 8.63
CA ASP A 523 -17.13 2.12 8.88
C ASP A 523 -18.14 1.93 7.73
N CYS A 524 -17.96 0.88 6.94
CA CYS A 524 -18.72 0.58 5.73
C CYS A 524 -19.38 -0.80 5.81
N ARG A 525 -20.43 -1.02 5.01
CA ARG A 525 -20.95 -2.36 4.76
C ARG A 525 -20.88 -2.66 3.27
N LEU A 526 -20.48 -3.88 2.92
CA LEU A 526 -20.79 -4.46 1.61
C LEU A 526 -22.20 -5.02 1.68
N PHE A 527 -23.13 -4.39 0.97
CA PHE A 527 -24.51 -4.83 0.85
C PHE A 527 -24.64 -5.76 -0.36
N ALA A 528 -25.07 -7.00 -0.12
CA ALA A 528 -25.37 -7.96 -1.18
C ALA A 528 -26.86 -7.95 -1.50
N PHE A 529 -27.20 -7.86 -2.78
CA PHE A 529 -28.57 -7.88 -3.30
C PHE A 529 -28.69 -8.90 -4.43
N GLU A 530 -29.71 -9.74 -4.36
CA GLU A 530 -30.16 -10.56 -5.50
C GLU A 530 -31.14 -9.73 -6.33
N LEU A 531 -30.86 -9.58 -7.63
CA LEU A 531 -31.71 -8.84 -8.55
C LEU A 531 -32.62 -9.82 -9.26
N VAL A 532 -33.82 -10.03 -8.71
CA VAL A 532 -34.85 -10.86 -9.36
C VAL A 532 -35.63 -10.04 -10.39
N HIS A 533 -36.09 -10.70 -11.47
CA HIS A 533 -37.17 -10.16 -12.29
C HIS A 533 -38.34 -9.77 -11.36
N ALA A 534 -38.91 -8.59 -11.57
CA ALA A 534 -39.96 -8.06 -10.70
C ALA A 534 -41.12 -9.05 -10.62
N SER A 535 -41.22 -9.77 -9.49
CA SER A 535 -42.41 -10.55 -9.18
C SER A 535 -43.56 -9.57 -9.05
N TYR A 536 -44.48 -9.64 -10.01
CA TYR A 536 -45.75 -8.95 -9.88
C TYR A 536 -46.34 -9.32 -8.52
N ARG A 537 -46.79 -8.31 -7.78
CA ARG A 537 -47.73 -8.56 -6.70
C ARG A 537 -49.01 -9.05 -7.37
N ASP A 538 -49.17 -10.35 -7.45
CA ASP A 538 -50.42 -10.96 -7.86
C ASP A 538 -51.49 -10.59 -6.83
N GLY A 539 -52.20 -9.51 -7.15
CA GLY A 539 -53.53 -9.21 -6.62
C GLY A 539 -54.56 -10.19 -7.19
N ALA A 540 -54.26 -11.49 -7.14
CA ALA A 540 -55.18 -12.55 -7.46
C ALA A 540 -56.09 -12.77 -6.25
N ASN A 541 -57.12 -11.93 -6.16
CA ASN A 541 -58.27 -12.20 -5.31
C ASN A 541 -58.86 -13.54 -5.81
N PRO A 542 -58.99 -14.58 -4.97
CA PRO A 542 -59.60 -15.83 -5.42
C PRO A 542 -61.07 -15.56 -5.81
N PRO A 543 -61.56 -16.14 -6.93
CA PRO A 543 -63.00 -16.16 -7.19
C PRO A 543 -63.71 -16.97 -6.09
N LEU A 544 -64.95 -16.57 -5.81
CA LEU A 544 -65.82 -17.06 -4.73
C LEU A 544 -66.05 -18.58 -4.74
#